data_AF-A0A6M0F943-F1
#
_entry.id   AF-A0A6M0F943-F1
#
_cell.length_a   1.000
_cell.length_b   1.000
_cell.length_c   1.000
_cell.angle_alpha   90.00
_cell.angle_beta   90.00
_cell.angle_gamma   90.00
#
_symmetry.space_group_name_H-M   'P 1'
#
loop_
_entity.id
_entity.type
_entity.pdbx_description
1 polymer ?
#
loop_
_entity_poly.entity_id
_entity_poly.type
_entity_poly.pdbx_seq_one_letter_code
_entity_poly.pdbx_strand_id
1 'polypeptide(L)' 'MNTSAPQQATEKSLEAMRKFSETYAKRTGTYFCVDPGVTAVVIEGLAKHKDELGAPLCPCRHYEDKEAEVAAAFWNC' A
#
# COMPACT_ATOMS: atom_id res chain seq x y z
N MET A 1 -14.23 22.93 -10.41
CA MET A 1 -13.10 22.17 -9.85
C MET A 1 -13.67 20.87 -9.34
N ASN A 2 -13.42 19.75 -10.03
CA ASN A 2 -13.99 18.45 -9.69
C ASN A 2 -13.11 17.81 -8.61
N THR A 3 -13.43 18.02 -7.34
CA THR A 3 -12.80 17.31 -6.22
C THR A 3 -13.33 15.89 -6.22
N SER A 4 -12.64 14.99 -6.92
CA SER A 4 -12.79 13.54 -6.70
C SER A 4 -12.42 13.26 -5.25
N ALA A 5 -13.40 12.76 -4.47
CA ALA A 5 -13.15 12.28 -3.12
C ALA A 5 -12.04 11.22 -3.17
N PRO A 6 -11.17 11.10 -2.14
CA PRO A 6 -10.16 10.07 -2.11
C PRO A 6 -10.84 8.70 -2.19
N GLN A 7 -10.67 8.01 -3.32
CA GLN A 7 -11.15 6.64 -3.49
C GLN A 7 -10.44 5.76 -2.47
N GLN A 8 -11.22 5.14 -1.58
CA GLN A 8 -10.75 4.13 -0.64
C GLN A 8 -10.50 2.81 -1.37
N ALA A 9 -9.56 2.02 -0.87
CA ALA A 9 -9.29 0.70 -1.38
C ALA A 9 -10.52 -0.23 -1.21
N THR A 10 -10.61 -1.23 -2.06
CA THR A 10 -11.60 -2.30 -1.88
C THR A 10 -11.28 -3.10 -0.62
N GLU A 11 -12.32 -3.58 0.07
CA GLU A 11 -12.16 -4.42 1.28
C GLU A 11 -11.30 -5.67 0.99
N LYS A 12 -11.42 -6.22 -0.22
CA LYS A 12 -10.60 -7.34 -0.69
C LYS A 12 -9.11 -7.00 -0.70
N SER A 13 -8.72 -5.86 -1.29
CA SER A 13 -7.32 -5.45 -1.35
C SER A 13 -6.79 -5.01 0.00
N LEU A 14 -7.63 -4.38 0.82
CA LEU A 14 -7.28 -4.01 2.20
C LEU A 14 -6.96 -5.24 3.04
N GLU A 15 -7.83 -6.26 3.01
CA GLU A 15 -7.62 -7.52 3.73
C GLU A 15 -6.41 -8.29 3.21
N ALA A 16 -6.17 -8.27 1.90
CA ALA A 16 -4.98 -8.87 1.30
C ALA A 16 -3.69 -8.20 1.79
N MET A 17 -3.65 -6.86 1.83
CA MET A 17 -2.47 -6.11 2.32
C MET A 17 -2.27 -6.23 3.82
N ARG A 18 -3.34 -6.34 4.60
CA ARG A 18 -3.25 -6.65 6.04
C ARG A 18 -2.59 -8.01 6.28
N LYS A 19 -3.08 -9.07 5.62
CA LYS A 19 -2.52 -10.44 5.73
C LYS A 19 -1.08 -10.52 5.24
N PHE A 20 -0.77 -9.84 4.13
CA PHE A 20 0.60 -9.71 3.62
C PHE A 20 1.51 -9.09 4.69
N SER A 21 1.10 -7.94 5.25
CA SER A 21 1.90 -7.21 6.25
C SER A 21 2.16 -8.05 7.50
N GLU A 22 1.13 -8.73 8.02
CA GLU A 22 1.26 -9.62 9.20
C GLU A 22 2.19 -10.81 8.92
N THR A 23 2.07 -11.40 7.74
CA THR A 23 2.90 -12.55 7.34
C THR A 23 4.35 -12.12 7.12
N TYR A 24 4.56 -10.98 6.46
CA TYR A 24 5.89 -10.46 6.17
C TYR A 24 6.60 -10.07 7.46
N ALA A 25 5.93 -9.36 8.38
CA ALA A 25 6.48 -8.97 9.67
C ALA A 25 6.97 -10.20 10.47
N LYS A 26 6.13 -11.24 10.56
CA LYS A 26 6.51 -12.52 11.19
C LYS A 26 7.71 -13.17 10.49
N ARG A 27 7.72 -13.21 9.16
CA ARG A 27 8.78 -13.83 8.36
C ARG A 27 10.13 -13.13 8.51
N THR A 28 10.12 -11.80 8.60
CA THR A 28 11.34 -10.98 8.68
C THR A 28 11.75 -10.61 10.11
N GLY A 29 10.99 -11.05 11.13
CA GLY A 29 11.25 -10.71 12.52
C GLY A 29 11.13 -9.21 12.81
N THR A 30 10.29 -8.50 12.05
CA THR A 30 10.03 -7.07 12.22
C THR A 30 8.69 -6.85 12.91
N TYR A 31 8.47 -5.61 13.37
CA TYR A 31 7.32 -5.24 14.17
C TYR A 31 6.64 -4.01 13.57
N PHE A 32 5.33 -3.89 13.80
CA PHE A 32 4.58 -2.70 13.44
C PHE A 32 4.92 -1.52 14.35
N CYS A 33 4.58 -0.32 13.88
CA CYS A 33 4.73 0.90 14.67
C CYS A 33 3.90 0.82 15.97
N VAL A 34 4.37 1.49 17.02
CA VAL A 34 3.63 1.61 18.29
C VAL A 34 2.32 2.36 18.12
N ASP A 35 2.22 3.21 17.10
CA ASP A 35 0.99 3.86 16.68
C ASP A 35 0.30 3.02 15.59
N PRO A 36 -0.84 2.38 15.90
CA PRO A 36 -1.59 1.58 14.93
C PRO A 36 -2.12 2.40 13.75
N GLY A 37 -2.35 3.71 13.94
CA GLY A 37 -2.82 4.62 12.89
C GLY A 37 -1.82 4.71 11.74
N VAL A 38 -0.51 4.77 12.05
CA VAL A 38 0.56 4.76 11.05
C VAL A 38 0.53 3.47 10.22
N THR A 39 0.36 2.33 10.89
CA THR A 39 0.26 1.03 10.22
C THR A 39 -0.96 0.97 9.31
N ALA A 40 -2.12 1.45 9.79
CA ALA A 40 -3.36 1.45 9.04
C ALA A 40 -3.29 2.30 7.76
N VAL A 41 -2.74 3.52 7.83
CA VAL A 41 -2.65 4.39 6.64
C VAL A 41 -1.70 3.85 5.58
N VAL A 42 -0.62 3.18 5.98
CA VAL A 42 0.31 2.55 5.02
C VAL A 42 -0.33 1.34 4.35
N ILE A 43 -1.03 0.48 5.11
CA ILE A 43 -1.74 -0.67 4.54
C ILE A 43 -2.83 -0.22 3.56
N GLU A 44 -3.60 0.82 3.92
CA GLU A 44 -4.61 1.40 3.02
C GLU A 44 -3.97 1.96 1.74
N GLY A 45 -2.85 2.68 1.85
CA GLY A 45 -2.12 3.20 0.70
C GLY A 45 -1.59 2.11 -0.24
N LEU A 46 -1.03 1.03 0.32
CA LEU A 46 -0.60 -0.15 -0.45
C LEU A 46 -1.78 -0.83 -1.15
N ALA A 47 -2.91 -0.97 -0.45
CA ALA A 47 -4.12 -1.57 -1.01
C ALA A 47 -4.71 -0.73 -2.14
N LYS A 48 -4.69 0.60 -2.00
CA LYS A 48 -5.14 1.52 -3.03
C LYS A 48 -4.27 1.45 -4.29
N HIS A 49 -2.95 1.48 -4.15
CA HIS A 49 -2.05 1.31 -5.30
C HIS A 49 -2.21 -0.06 -5.95
N LYS A 50 -2.51 -1.10 -5.17
CA LYS A 50 -2.85 -2.41 -5.72
C LYS A 50 -4.10 -2.39 -6.59
N ASP A 51 -5.15 -1.67 -6.17
CA ASP A 51 -6.40 -1.56 -6.94
C ASP A 51 -6.22 -0.70 -8.20
N GLU A 52 -5.47 0.40 -8.11
CA GLU A 52 -5.30 1.37 -9.20
C GLU A 52 -4.24 0.92 -10.22
N LEU A 53 -3.11 0.39 -9.75
CA LEU A 53 -1.92 0.09 -10.56
C LEU A 53 -1.68 -1.42 -10.74
N GLY A 54 -2.45 -2.27 -10.06
CA GLY A 54 -2.28 -3.73 -10.04
C GLY A 54 -1.20 -4.24 -9.06
N ALA A 55 -0.33 -3.36 -8.55
CA ALA A 55 0.76 -3.69 -7.63
C ALA A 55 0.81 -2.75 -6.41
N PRO A 56 1.23 -3.24 -5.23
CA PRO A 56 1.28 -2.44 -4.01
C PRO A 56 2.52 -1.52 -3.97
N LEU A 57 2.55 -0.53 -4.86
CA LEU A 57 3.62 0.48 -4.89
C LEU A 57 3.68 1.23 -3.55
N CYS A 58 4.87 1.52 -3.04
CA CYS A 58 5.03 2.16 -1.72
C CYS A 58 4.29 3.52 -1.64
N PRO A 59 3.36 3.73 -0.69
CA PRO A 59 2.53 4.94 -0.61
C PRO A 59 3.25 6.13 0.06
N CYS A 60 4.41 5.90 0.68
CA CYS A 60 5.15 6.91 1.42
C CYS A 60 6.16 7.68 0.55
N ARG A 61 6.03 7.60 -0.78
CA ARG A 61 6.91 8.28 -1.74
C ARG A 61 6.11 9.04 -2.78
N HIS A 62 6.75 10.06 -3.34
CA HIS A 62 6.32 10.71 -4.56
C HIS A 62 6.97 10.03 -5.77
N TYR A 63 6.24 9.94 -6.88
CA TYR A 63 6.70 9.37 -8.14
C TYR A 63 6.22 10.27 -9.28
N GLU A 64 7.09 10.49 -10.26
CA GLU A 64 6.74 11.23 -11.48
C GLU A 64 5.88 10.36 -12.41
N ASP A 65 6.20 9.06 -12.50
CA ASP A 65 5.48 8.06 -13.31
C ASP A 65 5.29 6.80 -12.47
N LYS A 66 4.05 6.56 -12.00
CA LYS A 66 3.77 5.43 -11.11
C LYS A 66 3.74 4.11 -11.87
N GLU A 67 3.31 4.13 -13.13
CA GLU A 67 3.18 2.98 -14.00
C GLU A 67 4.56 2.42 -14.37
N ALA A 68 5.51 3.30 -14.69
CA ALA A 68 6.90 2.93 -14.93
C ALA A 68 7.55 2.31 -13.69
N GLU A 69 7.31 2.87 -12.50
CA GLU A 69 7.85 2.36 -11.23
C GLU A 69 7.24 1.02 -10.83
N VAL A 70 5.94 0.83 -11.07
CA VAL A 70 5.28 -0.47 -10.89
C VAL A 70 5.87 -1.52 -11.82
N ALA A 71 6.15 -1.17 -13.08
CA ALA A 71 6.78 -2.06 -14.05
C ALA A 71 8.23 -2.40 -13.68
N ALA A 72 8.99 -1.43 -13.16
CA ALA A 72 10.35 -1.64 -12.67
C ALA A 72 10.40 -2.48 -11.38
N ALA A 73 9.30 -2.49 -10.61
CA ALA A 73 9.06 -3.30 -9.42
C ALA A 73 10.01 -3.08 -8.23
N PHE A 74 10.89 -2.08 -8.29
CA PHE A 74 11.79 -1.78 -7.19
C PHE A 74 11.05 -1.32 -5.92
N TRP A 75 9.98 -0.54 -6.08
CA TRP A 75 9.17 0.01 -4.99
C TRP A 75 7.85 -0.74 -4.75
N ASN A 76 7.67 -1.91 -5.38
CA ASN A 76 6.52 -2.77 -5.11
C ASN A 76 6.79 -3.51 -3.80
N CYS A 77 5.90 -3.32 -2.82
CA CYS A 77 6.03 -3.91 -1.49
C CYS A 77 5.81 -5.43 -1.51
#